data_AF-A0A8S2G4W3-F1
#
_entry.id   AF-A0A8S2G4W3-F1
#
_cell.length_a   1.000
_cell.length_b   1.000
_cell.length_c   1.000
_cell.angle_alpha   90.00
_cell.angle_beta   90.00
_cell.angle_gamma   90.00
#
_symmetry.space_group_name_H-M   'P 1'
#
loop_
_entity.id
_entity.type
_entity.pdbx_description
1 polymer ?
#
loop_
_entity_poly.entity_id
_entity_poly.type
_entity_poly.pdbx_seq_one_letter_code
_entity_poly.pdbx_strand_id
1 'polypeptide(L)'
;LLAISQRLGVQIMAPNKKINILLIGNHSAGKSSLINWYIEDNVQRTGGPATLHLFPYLHPLSNIHGLLNYLTTEISSSKQRKFPMVTFIDTPGLVDGQMAYPFDVDQAILWFGHHVDLIFVLFDPIGQALCKRTLNLVEKLNKFNPEKMHYYLAKADEAGTDRDRHRVLMQIVQNLCRQPEISKTSFDMPTIYLPDLAKVNEEKSRY
;
A
#
# COMPACT_ATOMS: atom_id res chain seq x y z
N LEU A 1 23.13 -4.20 -17.25
CA LEU A 1 21.74 -3.68 -17.20
C LEU A 1 21.68 -2.24 -16.70
N LEU A 2 22.05 -1.93 -15.46
CA LEU A 2 22.02 -0.54 -14.94
C LEU A 2 22.86 0.46 -15.76
N ALA A 3 24.06 0.08 -16.18
CA ALA A 3 24.90 0.92 -17.05
C ALA A 3 24.28 1.17 -18.44
N ILE A 4 23.45 0.22 -18.91
CA ILE A 4 22.72 0.35 -20.19
C ILE A 4 21.51 1.26 -19.99
N SER A 5 20.80 1.10 -18.86
CA SER A 5 19.62 1.91 -18.54
C SER A 5 19.97 3.39 -18.40
N GLN A 6 21.09 3.72 -17.73
CA GLN A 6 21.60 5.08 -17.65
C GLN A 6 21.89 5.69 -19.02
N ARG A 7 22.45 4.91 -19.95
CA ARG A 7 22.73 5.38 -21.33
C ARG A 7 21.47 5.59 -22.16
N LEU A 8 20.40 4.86 -21.86
CA LEU A 8 19.11 4.95 -22.56
C LEU A 8 18.11 5.90 -21.88
N GLY A 9 18.49 6.51 -20.74
CA GLY A 9 17.58 7.34 -19.95
C GLY A 9 16.42 6.56 -19.33
N VAL A 10 16.54 5.23 -19.23
CA VAL A 10 15.52 4.35 -18.66
C VAL A 10 15.84 4.09 -17.19
N GLN A 11 14.85 4.30 -16.32
CA GLN A 11 14.99 3.98 -14.90
C GLN A 11 14.79 2.47 -14.70
N ILE A 12 15.88 1.76 -14.40
CA ILE A 12 15.85 0.33 -14.06
C ILE A 12 16.35 0.17 -12.63
N MET A 13 15.57 -0.53 -11.80
CA MET A 13 16.00 -0.89 -10.46
C MET A 13 16.95 -2.09 -10.51
N ALA A 14 17.96 -2.09 -9.64
CA ALA A 14 18.83 -3.25 -9.48
C ALA A 14 17.99 -4.44 -9.01
N PRO A 15 18.26 -5.68 -9.50
CA PRO A 15 17.58 -6.86 -8.99
C PRO A 15 17.68 -6.94 -7.47
N ASN A 16 16.53 -7.04 -6.80
CA ASN A 16 16.45 -7.16 -5.35
C ASN A 16 16.04 -8.59 -4.97
N LYS A 17 16.47 -9.07 -3.80
CA LYS A 17 16.08 -10.40 -3.29
C LYS A 17 14.62 -10.45 -2.85
N LYS A 18 13.99 -9.30 -2.64
CA LYS A 18 12.61 -9.15 -2.22
C LYS A 18 11.85 -8.22 -3.15
N ILE A 19 10.58 -8.52 -3.35
CA ILE A 19 9.59 -7.69 -4.01
C ILE A 19 9.10 -6.64 -3.01
N ASN A 20 9.23 -5.37 -3.36
CA ASN A 20 8.72 -4.26 -2.56
C ASN A 20 7.28 -3.94 -3.00
N ILE A 21 6.36 -3.96 -2.04
CA ILE A 21 4.93 -3.71 -2.27
C ILE A 21 4.51 -2.48 -1.48
N LEU A 22 4.10 -1.42 -2.19
CA LEU A 22 3.53 -0.22 -1.59
C LEU A 22 2.04 -0.40 -1.35
N LEU A 23 1.59 -0.22 -0.11
CA LEU A 23 0.16 -0.27 0.24
C LEU A 23 -0.41 1.14 0.29
N ILE A 24 -1.47 1.42 -0.49
CA ILE A 24 -2.16 2.70 -0.54
C ILE A 24 -3.65 2.47 -0.31
N GLY A 25 -4.30 3.42 0.36
CA GLY A 25 -5.74 3.40 0.58
C GLY A 25 -6.13 4.38 1.67
N ASN A 26 -7.44 4.58 1.83
CA ASN A 26 -7.97 5.50 2.83
C ASN A 26 -7.62 5.08 4.25
N HIS A 27 -7.93 5.95 5.21
CA HIS A 27 -7.96 5.53 6.61
C HIS A 27 -8.81 4.27 6.79
N SER A 28 -8.30 3.32 7.56
CA SER A 28 -8.91 2.00 7.81
C SER A 28 -9.08 1.07 6.60
N ALA A 29 -8.53 1.38 5.42
CA ALA A 29 -8.68 0.56 4.21
C ALA A 29 -8.08 -0.86 4.26
N GLY A 30 -7.54 -1.30 5.40
CA GLY A 30 -6.97 -2.64 5.59
C GLY A 30 -5.49 -2.78 5.25
N LYS A 31 -4.72 -1.69 5.10
CA LYS A 31 -3.28 -1.74 4.80
C LYS A 31 -2.47 -2.49 5.88
N SER A 32 -2.51 -2.00 7.11
CA SER A 32 -1.83 -2.66 8.24
C SER A 32 -2.48 -4.00 8.59
N SER A 33 -3.80 -4.14 8.40
CA SER A 33 -4.51 -5.41 8.58
C SER A 33 -4.02 -6.49 7.62
N LEU A 34 -3.76 -6.16 6.35
CA LEU A 34 -3.21 -7.07 5.35
C LEU A 34 -1.82 -7.56 5.76
N ILE A 35 -0.96 -6.65 6.24
CA ILE A 35 0.38 -6.97 6.73
C ILE A 35 0.29 -7.92 7.92
N ASN A 36 -0.53 -7.59 8.91
CA ASN A 36 -0.71 -8.42 10.11
C ASN A 36 -1.30 -9.80 9.79
N TRP A 37 -2.29 -9.85 8.90
CA TRP A 37 -2.86 -11.11 8.40
C TRP A 37 -1.80 -11.96 7.68
N TYR A 38 -0.89 -11.34 6.92
CA TYR A 38 0.20 -12.05 6.25
C TYR A 38 1.27 -12.60 7.23
N ILE A 39 1.56 -11.88 8.33
CA ILE A 39 2.61 -12.25 9.28
C ILE A 39 2.15 -13.27 10.33
N GLU A 40 0.86 -13.20 10.70
CA GLU A 40 0.24 -13.98 11.78
C GLU A 40 0.95 -13.85 13.15
N ASP A 41 1.70 -12.76 13.42
CA ASP A 41 2.51 -12.57 14.64
C ASP A 41 3.05 -11.13 14.81
N ASN A 42 3.77 -10.87 15.90
CA ASN A 42 4.37 -9.59 16.28
C ASN A 42 5.69 -9.31 15.53
N VAL A 43 5.83 -8.11 14.95
CA VAL A 43 7.06 -7.64 14.29
C VAL A 43 7.85 -6.70 15.20
N GLN A 44 9.18 -6.72 15.12
CA GLN A 44 10.04 -5.77 15.84
C GLN A 44 10.13 -4.44 15.08
N ARG A 45 9.83 -3.32 15.75
CA ARG A 45 9.92 -1.96 15.21
C ARG A 45 11.33 -1.39 15.34
N THR A 46 11.89 -0.93 14.23
CA THR A 46 13.07 -0.05 14.16
C THR A 46 12.65 1.28 13.55
N GLY A 47 13.03 2.41 14.14
CA GLY A 47 12.57 3.73 13.73
C GLY A 47 13.69 4.67 13.26
N GLY A 48 13.34 5.63 12.39
CA GLY A 48 14.12 6.84 12.16
C GLY A 48 15.45 6.62 11.42
N PRO A 49 16.55 7.29 11.81
CA PRO A 49 17.85 7.25 11.10
C PRO A 49 18.43 5.84 10.92
N ALA A 50 18.11 4.90 11.82
CA ALA A 50 18.52 3.51 11.70
C ALA A 50 17.96 2.83 10.43
N THR A 51 16.76 3.24 10.00
CA THR A 51 16.16 2.80 8.74
C THR A 51 17.02 3.19 7.53
N LEU A 52 17.59 4.40 7.53
CA LEU A 52 18.46 4.84 6.43
C LEU A 52 19.79 4.08 6.38
N HIS A 53 20.30 3.64 7.53
CA HIS A 53 21.50 2.81 7.57
C HIS A 53 21.23 1.40 6.99
N LEU A 54 20.06 0.84 7.29
CA LEU A 54 19.63 -0.47 6.78
C LEU A 54 19.23 -0.42 5.30
N PHE A 55 18.69 0.71 4.85
CA PHE A 55 18.20 0.92 3.49
C PHE A 55 18.74 2.24 2.91
N PRO A 56 20.01 2.28 2.47
CA PRO A 56 20.63 3.52 1.97
C PRO A 56 19.92 4.14 0.77
N TYR A 57 19.20 3.33 -0.03
CA TYR A 57 18.41 3.83 -1.15
C TYR A 57 17.23 4.72 -0.71
N LEU A 58 16.84 4.72 0.57
CA LEU A 58 15.84 5.62 1.14
C LEU A 58 16.40 6.99 1.49
N HIS A 59 17.73 7.21 1.38
CA HIS A 59 18.34 8.50 1.68
C HIS A 59 17.68 9.70 0.96
N PRO A 60 17.24 9.62 -0.32
CA PRO A 60 16.55 10.74 -0.96
C PRO A 60 15.28 11.22 -0.25
N LEU A 61 14.66 10.38 0.60
CA LEU A 61 13.49 10.77 1.41
C LEU A 61 13.84 11.79 2.51
N SER A 62 15.12 11.96 2.86
CA SER A 62 15.55 13.02 3.78
C SER A 62 15.25 14.43 3.28
N ASN A 63 15.03 14.57 1.96
CA ASN A 63 14.68 15.84 1.34
C ASN A 63 13.21 16.24 1.59
N ILE A 64 12.37 15.31 2.03
CA ILE A 64 10.98 15.58 2.40
C ILE A 64 10.97 15.99 3.88
N HIS A 65 10.81 17.29 4.12
CA HIS A 65 10.86 17.86 5.47
C HIS A 65 9.87 17.17 6.42
N GLY A 66 10.36 16.70 7.57
CA GLY A 66 9.56 16.05 8.60
C GLY A 66 9.33 14.54 8.39
N LEU A 67 9.55 13.99 7.20
CA LEU A 67 9.22 12.59 6.87
C LEU A 67 9.99 11.58 7.71
N LEU A 68 11.30 11.79 7.92
CA LEU A 68 12.16 10.80 8.60
C LEU A 68 11.71 10.49 10.03
N ASN A 69 11.01 11.41 10.69
CA ASN A 69 10.46 11.21 12.03
C ASN A 69 9.31 10.17 12.05
N TYR A 70 8.73 9.90 10.89
CA TYR A 70 7.60 8.99 10.71
C TYR A 70 7.96 7.76 9.88
N LEU A 71 9.22 7.63 9.44
CA LEU A 71 9.71 6.46 8.72
C LEU A 71 10.15 5.37 9.71
N THR A 72 9.36 4.30 9.79
CA THR A 72 9.64 3.12 10.62
C THR A 72 9.78 1.88 9.76
N THR A 73 10.75 1.03 10.09
CA THR A 73 10.90 -0.30 9.49
C THR A 73 10.63 -1.36 10.54
N GLU A 74 9.72 -2.28 10.25
CA GLU A 74 9.52 -3.45 11.07
C GLU A 74 10.25 -4.65 10.44
N ILE A 75 11.09 -5.34 11.23
CA ILE A 75 11.91 -6.46 10.74
C ILE A 75 11.50 -7.75 11.45
N SER A 76 11.13 -8.76 10.68
CA SER A 76 10.98 -10.12 11.20
C SER A 76 12.36 -10.73 11.44
N SER A 77 12.60 -11.27 12.64
CA SER A 77 13.85 -11.96 12.95
C SER A 77 14.09 -13.16 12.01
N SER A 78 15.35 -13.40 11.65
CA SER A 78 15.77 -14.38 10.62
C SER A 78 15.38 -15.83 10.93
N LYS A 79 15.12 -16.16 12.20
CA LYS A 79 14.68 -17.51 12.63
C LYS A 79 13.26 -17.84 12.18
N GLN A 80 12.41 -16.83 11.99
CA GLN A 80 11.02 -17.02 11.58
C GLN A 80 10.80 -16.86 10.07
N ARG A 81 11.75 -16.23 9.34
CA ARG A 81 11.73 -16.04 7.86
C ARG A 81 10.37 -15.62 7.27
N LYS A 82 9.60 -14.75 7.95
CA LYS A 82 8.23 -14.41 7.53
C LYS A 82 8.14 -13.54 6.28
N PHE A 83 9.24 -12.85 5.96
CA PHE A 83 9.39 -12.01 4.75
C PHE A 83 10.57 -12.47 3.89
N PRO A 84 10.60 -13.72 3.40
CA PRO A 84 11.76 -14.17 2.64
C PRO A 84 11.83 -13.50 1.27
N MET A 85 10.66 -13.13 0.70
CA MET A 85 10.53 -12.67 -0.68
C MET A 85 9.81 -11.32 -0.83
N VAL A 86 9.22 -10.76 0.23
CA VAL A 86 8.40 -9.53 0.15
C VAL A 86 8.83 -8.54 1.21
N THR A 87 8.77 -7.25 0.88
CA THR A 87 8.84 -6.12 1.81
C THR A 87 7.58 -5.28 1.60
N PHE A 88 6.76 -5.11 2.65
CA PHE A 88 5.64 -4.18 2.60
C PHE A 88 6.07 -2.79 3.02
N ILE A 89 5.56 -1.78 2.30
CA ILE A 89 5.68 -0.38 2.65
C ILE A 89 4.28 0.10 3.03
N ASP A 90 4.01 0.17 4.32
CA ASP A 90 2.75 0.69 4.85
C ASP A 90 2.73 2.21 4.79
N THR A 91 1.65 2.79 4.28
CA THR A 91 1.50 4.25 4.16
C THR A 91 0.42 4.76 5.12
N PRO A 92 0.49 6.04 5.55
CA PRO A 92 -0.61 6.63 6.31
C PRO A 92 -1.95 6.50 5.58
N GLY A 93 -3.02 6.31 6.35
CA GLY A 93 -4.38 6.30 5.80
C GLY A 93 -4.77 7.65 5.25
N LEU A 94 -5.01 7.72 3.94
CA LEU A 94 -5.38 8.97 3.28
C LEU A 94 -6.81 9.38 3.68
N VAL A 95 -6.98 10.67 3.96
CA VAL A 95 -8.28 11.28 4.31
C VAL A 95 -8.43 12.61 3.58
N ASP A 96 -9.67 12.93 3.25
CA ASP A 96 -10.06 14.27 2.78
C ASP A 96 -10.34 15.20 3.98
N GLY A 97 -10.22 16.52 3.77
CA GLY A 97 -10.58 17.53 4.76
C GLY A 97 -9.38 18.26 5.37
N GLN A 98 -9.52 18.72 6.62
CA GLN A 98 -8.58 19.62 7.29
C GLN A 98 -7.39 18.90 7.96
N MET A 99 -7.26 17.58 7.80
CA MET A 99 -6.18 16.84 8.46
C MET A 99 -4.83 17.21 7.85
N ALA A 100 -3.97 17.84 8.64
CA ALA A 100 -2.62 18.18 8.26
C ALA A 100 -1.69 17.00 8.57
N TYR A 101 -1.09 16.42 7.53
CA TYR A 101 0.00 15.47 7.70
C TYR A 101 1.25 16.22 8.15
N PRO A 102 2.10 15.62 8.99
CA PRO A 102 3.31 16.27 9.51
C PRO A 102 4.43 16.40 8.45
N PHE A 103 4.22 15.87 7.25
CA PHE A 103 5.10 15.97 6.08
C PHE A 103 4.26 15.89 4.80
N ASP A 104 4.87 16.14 3.64
CA ASP A 104 4.22 15.96 2.35
C ASP A 104 4.04 14.47 2.02
N VAL A 105 2.89 13.94 2.46
CA VAL A 105 2.54 12.53 2.25
C VAL A 105 2.34 12.18 0.78
N ASP A 106 1.89 13.14 -0.05
CA ASP A 106 1.65 12.88 -1.47
C ASP A 106 2.99 12.70 -2.18
N GLN A 107 3.96 13.59 -1.90
CA GLN A 107 5.32 13.49 -2.43
C GLN A 107 5.99 12.19 -1.99
N ALA A 108 5.83 11.79 -0.73
CA ALA A 108 6.39 10.55 -0.21
C ALA A 108 5.85 9.31 -0.94
N ILE A 109 4.52 9.21 -1.08
CA ILE A 109 3.89 8.06 -1.73
C ILE A 109 4.24 8.01 -3.22
N LEU A 110 4.26 9.17 -3.91
CA LEU A 110 4.71 9.23 -5.30
C LEU A 110 6.15 8.76 -5.45
N TRP A 111 7.04 9.20 -4.55
CA TRP A 111 8.44 8.74 -4.54
C TRP A 111 8.51 7.22 -4.39
N PHE A 112 7.81 6.64 -3.41
CA PHE A 112 7.80 5.18 -3.26
C PHE A 112 7.22 4.48 -4.49
N GLY A 113 6.13 4.99 -5.07
CA GLY A 113 5.49 4.41 -6.25
C GLY A 113 6.44 4.20 -7.43
N HIS A 114 7.37 5.13 -7.63
CA HIS A 114 8.41 4.99 -8.66
C HIS A 114 9.46 3.91 -8.34
N HIS A 115 9.69 3.61 -7.06
CA HIS A 115 10.78 2.76 -6.56
C HIS A 115 10.33 1.40 -6.02
N VAL A 116 9.03 1.08 -6.10
CA VAL A 116 8.52 -0.25 -5.76
C VAL A 116 8.29 -1.11 -6.99
N ASP A 117 8.14 -2.41 -6.74
CA ASP A 117 7.82 -3.42 -7.75
C ASP A 117 6.31 -3.49 -7.97
N LEU A 118 5.51 -3.44 -6.90
CA LEU A 118 4.04 -3.48 -6.94
C LEU A 118 3.43 -2.36 -6.09
N ILE A 119 2.28 -1.86 -6.52
CA ILE A 119 1.47 -0.87 -5.81
C ILE A 119 0.08 -1.46 -5.59
N PHE A 120 -0.26 -1.75 -4.34
CA PHE A 120 -1.58 -2.25 -3.96
C PHE A 120 -2.45 -1.10 -3.50
N VAL A 121 -3.56 -0.89 -4.22
CA VAL A 121 -4.60 0.08 -3.87
C VAL A 121 -5.74 -0.67 -3.20
N LEU A 122 -5.92 -0.44 -1.91
CA LEU A 122 -6.92 -1.11 -1.09
C LEU A 122 -8.14 -0.21 -0.88
N PHE A 123 -9.32 -0.76 -1.14
CA PHE A 123 -10.61 -0.15 -0.86
C PHE A 123 -11.35 -0.95 0.20
N ASP A 124 -12.01 -0.26 1.13
CA ASP A 124 -12.85 -0.87 2.17
C ASP A 124 -14.33 -0.71 1.78
N PRO A 125 -15.17 -1.76 1.91
CA PRO A 125 -16.59 -1.72 1.55
C PRO A 125 -17.43 -0.75 2.39
N ILE A 126 -17.03 -0.47 3.63
CA ILE A 126 -17.73 0.40 4.58
C ILE A 126 -17.09 1.80 4.56
N GLY A 127 -15.76 1.86 4.59
CA GLY A 127 -15.01 3.09 4.81
C GLY A 127 -14.86 3.93 3.55
N GLN A 128 -15.86 4.78 3.25
CA GLN A 128 -15.84 5.87 2.23
C GLN A 128 -14.77 5.64 1.15
N ALA A 129 -14.91 4.61 0.32
CA ALA A 129 -13.86 4.10 -0.58
C ALA A 129 -13.38 5.12 -1.65
N LEU A 130 -13.87 6.35 -1.62
CA LEU A 130 -13.86 7.32 -2.70
C LEU A 130 -13.28 8.68 -2.29
N CYS A 131 -12.35 8.68 -1.32
CA CYS A 131 -11.55 9.85 -0.95
C CYS A 131 -10.90 10.47 -2.20
N LYS A 132 -11.15 11.76 -2.43
CA LYS A 132 -10.66 12.50 -3.61
C LYS A 132 -9.13 12.55 -3.61
N ARG A 133 -8.51 12.76 -2.44
CA ARG A 133 -7.04 12.73 -2.32
C ARG A 133 -6.45 11.41 -2.78
N THR A 134 -7.04 10.29 -2.35
CA THR A 134 -6.60 8.94 -2.75
C THR A 134 -6.76 8.73 -4.24
N LEU A 135 -7.92 9.08 -4.82
CA LEU A 135 -8.15 8.93 -6.26
C LEU A 135 -7.16 9.75 -7.10
N ASN A 136 -6.89 11.01 -6.72
CA ASN A 136 -5.91 11.85 -7.42
C ASN A 136 -4.51 11.25 -7.36
N LEU A 137 -4.13 10.65 -6.23
CA LEU A 137 -2.81 10.07 -6.05
C LEU A 137 -2.68 8.75 -6.82
N VAL A 138 -3.72 7.91 -6.81
CA VAL A 138 -3.81 6.70 -7.61
C VAL A 138 -3.76 7.03 -9.11
N GLU A 139 -4.44 8.08 -9.56
CA GLU A 139 -4.38 8.54 -10.95
C GLU A 139 -2.95 8.93 -11.35
N LYS A 140 -2.26 9.74 -10.52
CA LYS A 140 -0.86 10.10 -10.76
C LYS A 140 0.04 8.88 -10.81
N LEU A 141 -0.13 7.93 -9.90
CA LEU A 141 0.67 6.70 -9.87
C LEU A 141 0.42 5.84 -11.11
N ASN A 142 -0.84 5.65 -11.48
CA ASN A 142 -1.24 4.89 -12.65
C ASN A 142 -0.70 5.52 -13.94
N LYS A 143 -0.66 6.85 -14.05
CA LYS A 143 -0.03 7.55 -15.18
C LYS A 143 1.43 7.15 -15.40
N PHE A 144 2.19 6.99 -14.32
CA PHE A 144 3.64 6.77 -14.39
C PHE A 144 4.06 5.30 -14.22
N ASN A 145 3.21 4.47 -13.63
CA ASN A 145 3.52 3.08 -13.27
C ASN A 145 2.32 2.14 -13.50
N PRO A 146 1.62 2.20 -14.64
CA PRO A 146 0.36 1.47 -14.84
C PRO A 146 0.51 -0.05 -14.63
N GLU A 147 1.66 -0.60 -15.01
CA GLU A 147 2.00 -2.03 -14.90
C GLU A 147 2.19 -2.53 -13.47
N LYS A 148 2.41 -1.62 -12.51
CA LYS A 148 2.61 -1.96 -11.09
C LYS A 148 1.31 -1.89 -10.27
N MET A 149 0.24 -1.33 -10.85
CA MET A 149 -0.99 -1.01 -10.12
C MET A 149 -1.86 -2.26 -9.97
N HIS A 150 -2.20 -2.60 -8.73
CA HIS A 150 -3.16 -3.66 -8.41
C HIS A 150 -4.24 -3.13 -7.47
N TYR A 151 -5.49 -3.34 -7.82
CA TYR A 151 -6.64 -2.82 -7.09
C TYR A 151 -7.34 -3.96 -6.34
N TYR A 152 -7.72 -3.72 -5.09
CA TYR A 152 -8.36 -4.73 -4.25
C TYR A 152 -9.52 -4.15 -3.47
N LEU A 153 -10.65 -4.87 -3.43
CA LEU A 153 -11.65 -4.67 -2.39
C LEU A 153 -11.19 -5.48 -1.17
N ALA A 154 -10.56 -4.80 -0.21
CA ALA A 154 -10.14 -5.37 1.05
C ALA A 154 -11.32 -5.53 2.01
N LYS A 155 -11.16 -6.35 3.06
CA LYS A 155 -12.18 -6.58 4.09
C LYS A 155 -13.54 -6.99 3.52
N ALA A 156 -13.52 -7.85 2.50
CA ALA A 156 -14.75 -8.30 1.83
C ALA A 156 -15.73 -9.01 2.79
N ASP A 157 -15.24 -9.50 3.92
CA ASP A 157 -16.01 -10.02 5.06
C ASP A 157 -16.92 -8.96 5.72
N GLU A 158 -16.54 -7.69 5.66
CA GLU A 158 -17.31 -6.56 6.20
C GLU A 158 -18.38 -6.05 5.20
N ALA A 159 -18.38 -6.53 3.95
CA ALA A 159 -19.22 -6.00 2.87
C ALA A 159 -20.70 -6.46 2.92
N GLY A 160 -21.08 -7.28 3.89
CA GLY A 160 -22.44 -7.83 4.00
C GLY A 160 -22.71 -8.96 3.00
N THR A 161 -23.88 -8.94 2.36
CA THR A 161 -24.25 -9.99 1.40
C THR A 161 -23.47 -9.88 0.09
N ASP A 162 -23.49 -10.93 -0.72
CA ASP A 162 -22.92 -10.87 -2.08
C ASP A 162 -23.49 -9.72 -2.89
N ARG A 163 -24.78 -9.41 -2.75
CA ARG A 163 -25.42 -8.29 -3.45
C ARG A 163 -24.85 -6.94 -3.02
N ASP A 164 -24.63 -6.76 -1.72
CA ASP A 164 -24.04 -5.54 -1.17
C ASP A 164 -22.60 -5.36 -1.63
N ARG A 165 -21.82 -6.45 -1.58
CA ARG A 165 -20.44 -6.47 -2.08
C ARG A 165 -20.34 -6.10 -3.56
N HIS A 166 -21.20 -6.67 -4.41
CA HIS A 166 -21.27 -6.31 -5.83
C HIS A 166 -21.63 -4.83 -6.03
N ARG A 167 -22.54 -4.29 -5.23
CA ARG A 167 -22.93 -2.87 -5.31
C ARG A 167 -21.74 -1.96 -4.98
N VAL A 168 -21.01 -2.24 -3.90
CA VAL A 168 -19.83 -1.46 -3.52
C VAL A 168 -18.74 -1.56 -4.58
N LEU A 169 -18.47 -2.77 -5.08
CA LEU A 169 -17.50 -3.00 -6.14
C LEU A 169 -17.84 -2.18 -7.39
N MET A 170 -19.10 -2.20 -7.85
CA MET A 170 -19.55 -1.36 -8.97
C MET A 170 -19.36 0.13 -8.71
N GLN A 171 -19.66 0.61 -7.50
CA GLN A 171 -19.46 2.02 -7.14
C GLN A 171 -17.98 2.41 -7.21
N ILE A 172 -17.07 1.59 -6.69
CA ILE A 172 -15.63 1.85 -6.74
C ILE A 172 -15.14 1.85 -8.19
N VAL A 173 -15.47 0.80 -8.96
CA VAL A 173 -15.08 0.69 -10.39
C VAL A 173 -15.57 1.91 -11.17
N GLN A 174 -16.83 2.31 -11.00
CA GLN A 174 -17.36 3.51 -11.67
C GLN A 174 -16.58 4.78 -11.34
N ASN A 175 -16.12 4.94 -10.09
CA ASN A 175 -15.33 6.11 -9.71
C ASN A 175 -13.88 6.04 -10.21
N LEU A 176 -13.29 4.85 -10.27
CA LEU A 176 -11.97 4.64 -10.88
C LEU A 176 -12.02 4.92 -12.39
N CYS A 177 -13.02 4.42 -13.09
CA CYS A 177 -13.20 4.66 -14.52
C CYS A 177 -13.55 6.11 -14.87
N ARG A 178 -13.92 6.95 -13.88
CA ARG A 178 -14.03 8.41 -14.08
C ARG A 178 -12.67 9.10 -14.13
N GLN A 179 -11.60 8.47 -13.65
CA GLN A 179 -10.25 9.04 -13.70
C GLN A 179 -9.64 8.81 -15.09
N PRO A 180 -9.22 9.87 -15.81
CA PRO A 180 -8.68 9.79 -17.17
C PRO A 180 -7.60 8.73 -17.36
N GLU A 181 -6.60 8.67 -16.49
CA GLU A 181 -5.46 7.75 -16.68
C GLU A 181 -5.85 6.30 -16.41
N ILE A 182 -6.66 6.06 -15.36
CA ILE A 182 -7.11 4.71 -15.00
C ILE A 182 -8.02 4.14 -16.09
N SER A 183 -8.91 4.97 -16.66
CA SER A 183 -9.87 4.55 -17.70
C SER A 183 -9.22 4.02 -18.99
N LYS A 184 -7.96 4.36 -19.24
CA LYS A 184 -7.18 3.91 -20.39
C LYS A 184 -6.57 2.52 -20.19
N THR A 185 -6.60 2.02 -18.96
CA THR A 185 -5.97 0.77 -18.56
C THR A 185 -7.02 -0.26 -18.17
N SER A 186 -6.83 -1.50 -18.60
CA SER A 186 -7.61 -2.61 -18.06
C SER A 186 -7.10 -2.91 -16.66
N PHE A 187 -8.01 -3.10 -15.71
CA PHE A 187 -7.68 -3.54 -14.37
C PHE A 187 -8.74 -4.50 -13.85
N ASP A 188 -8.30 -5.44 -13.02
CA ASP A 188 -9.18 -6.29 -12.23
C ASP A 188 -9.23 -5.77 -10.78
N MET A 189 -10.33 -6.06 -10.08
CA MET A 189 -10.47 -5.72 -8.67
C MET A 189 -10.94 -6.93 -7.86
N PRO A 190 -10.05 -7.90 -7.59
CA PRO A 190 -10.36 -9.05 -6.75
C PRO A 190 -10.67 -8.63 -5.30
N THR A 191 -11.44 -9.47 -4.61
CA THR A 191 -11.81 -9.28 -3.21
C THR A 191 -10.84 -10.01 -2.28
N ILE A 192 -10.34 -9.33 -1.25
CA ILE A 192 -9.55 -9.94 -0.17
C ILE A 192 -10.38 -9.93 1.11
N TYR A 193 -10.48 -11.08 1.76
CA TYR A 193 -11.09 -11.23 3.08
C TYR A 193 -10.00 -11.05 4.13
N LEU A 194 -10.21 -10.09 5.05
CA LEU A 194 -9.24 -9.75 6.09
C LEU A 194 -9.93 -9.91 7.44
N PRO A 195 -10.05 -11.15 7.94
CA PRO A 195 -10.79 -11.40 9.17
C PRO A 195 -10.14 -10.67 10.34
N ASP A 196 -10.99 -10.15 11.22
CA ASP A 196 -10.54 -9.59 12.49
C ASP A 196 -9.95 -10.72 13.37
N LEU A 197 -8.63 -10.79 13.42
CA LEU A 197 -7.90 -11.83 14.15
C LEU A 197 -8.25 -11.86 15.64
N ALA A 198 -8.69 -10.74 16.23
CA ALA A 198 -9.16 -10.73 17.61
C ALA A 198 -10.47 -11.51 17.77
N LYS A 199 -11.43 -11.33 16.85
CA LYS A 199 -12.71 -12.05 16.84
C LYS A 199 -12.52 -13.55 16.56
N VAL A 200 -11.63 -13.89 15.62
CA VAL A 200 -11.35 -15.29 15.28
C VAL A 200 -10.74 -16.05 16.47
N ASN A 201 -9.88 -15.40 17.26
CA ASN A 201 -9.29 -16.02 18.43
C ASN A 201 -10.29 -16.17 19.59
N GLU A 202 -11.23 -15.22 19.76
CA GLU A 202 -12.34 -15.37 20.72
C GLU A 202 -13.26 -16.53 20.37
N GLU A 203 -13.60 -16.73 19.09
CA GLU A 203 -14.43 -17.86 18.64
C GLU A 203 -13.71 -19.20 18.85
N LYS A 204 -12.41 -19.28 18.57
CA LYS A 204 -11.61 -20.49 18.82
C LYS A 204 -11.47 -20.82 20.31
N SER A 205 -11.47 -19.81 21.19
CA SER A 205 -11.41 -20.01 22.64
C SER A 205 -12.75 -20.44 23.26
N ARG A 206 -13.85 -20.44 22.49
CA ARG A 206 -15.17 -20.89 22.93
C ARG A 206 -15.45 -22.37 22.64
N TYR A 207 -14.50 -23.06 22.02
CA TYR A 207 -14.50 -24.51 21.77
C TYR A 207 -13.30 -25.16 22.47
#